data_AF-A0A0D6B749-F1
#
_entry.id   AF-A0A0D6B749-F1
#
_cell.length_a   1.000
_cell.length_b   1.000
_cell.length_c   1.000
_cell.angle_alpha   90.00
_cell.angle_beta   90.00
_cell.angle_gamma   90.00
#
_symmetry.space_group_name_H-M   'P 1'
#
loop_
_entity.id
_entity.type
_entity.pdbx_description
1 polymer ?
#
loop_
_entity_poly.entity_id
_entity_poly.type
_entity_poly.pdbx_seq_one_letter_code
_entity_poly.pdbx_strand_id
1 'polypeptide(L)' 'MVNRLTPATECDHVVPKAQGGTDDEGNLQAICADCYKAKTEREAAEGQGRRLRPSFGADGWPIWPE' A
#
# COMPACT_ATOMS: atom_id res chain seq x y z
N MET A 1 21.55 9.55 4.79
CA MET A 1 20.18 9.03 4.53
C MET A 1 19.33 9.39 5.73
N VAL A 2 18.39 10.31 5.59
CA VAL A 2 17.49 10.68 6.68
C VAL A 2 16.34 9.68 6.68
N ASN A 3 16.29 8.80 7.68
CA ASN A 3 15.17 7.89 7.91
C ASN A 3 13.96 8.70 8.38
N ARG A 4 13.28 9.38 7.44
CA ARG A 4 12.08 10.17 7.75
C ARG A 4 10.92 9.23 8.01
N LEU A 5 10.68 8.96 9.28
CA LEU A 5 9.48 8.26 9.74
C LEU A 5 8.31 9.25 9.68
N THR A 6 7.24 8.87 9.00
CA THR A 6 5.97 9.60 9.00
C THR A 6 5.08 9.00 10.08
N PRO A 7 4.41 9.80 10.93
CA PRO A 7 3.48 9.26 11.90
C PRO A 7 2.37 8.50 11.20
N ALA A 8 2.01 7.33 11.73
CA ALA A 8 0.83 6.61 11.29
C ALA A 8 -0.42 7.38 11.72
N THR A 9 -1.33 7.57 10.78
CA THR A 9 -2.60 8.28 10.98
C THR A 9 -3.80 7.37 10.75
N GLU A 10 -3.58 6.20 10.15
CA GLU A 10 -4.61 5.25 9.77
C GLU A 10 -4.23 3.83 10.19
N CYS A 11 -5.27 3.02 10.46
CA CYS A 11 -5.15 1.60 10.73
C CYS A 11 -5.73 0.85 9.53
N ASP A 12 -4.94 -0.02 8.93
CA ASP A 12 -5.25 -0.70 7.68
C ASP A 12 -5.08 -2.21 7.81
N HIS A 13 -5.84 -2.98 7.05
CA HIS A 13 -5.74 -4.43 7.02
C HIS A 13 -4.64 -4.88 6.04
N VAL A 14 -3.65 -5.64 6.52
CA VAL A 14 -2.58 -6.23 5.70
C VAL A 14 -3.16 -7.09 4.58
N VAL A 15 -4.12 -7.96 4.92
CA VAL A 15 -5.01 -8.64 3.98
C VAL A 15 -6.36 -7.92 4.01
N PRO A 16 -6.84 -7.37 2.88
CA PRO A 16 -8.14 -6.70 2.83
C PRO A 16 -9.30 -7.64 3.18
N LYS A 17 -10.36 -7.09 3.79
CA LYS A 17 -11.60 -7.85 4.05
C LYS A 17 -12.21 -8.46 2.79
N ALA A 18 -12.12 -7.75 1.66
CA ALA A 18 -12.60 -8.24 0.37
C ALA A 18 -11.89 -9.52 -0.10
N GLN A 19 -10.69 -9.80 0.42
CA GLN A 19 -9.89 -11.01 0.13
C GLN A 19 -9.91 -12.02 1.29
N GLY A 20 -10.77 -11.83 2.30
CA GLY A 20 -10.90 -12.72 3.45
C GLY A 20 -10.03 -12.37 4.66
N GLY A 21 -9.46 -11.16 4.72
CA GLY A 21 -8.73 -10.68 5.89
C GLY A 21 -9.62 -10.45 7.12
N THR A 22 -9.07 -10.65 8.31
CA THR A 22 -9.76 -10.50 9.60
C THR A 22 -9.40 -9.18 10.29
N ASP A 23 -10.15 -8.80 11.32
CA ASP A 23 -9.83 -7.67 12.20
C ASP A 23 -8.86 -8.05 13.34
N ASP A 24 -8.16 -9.18 13.22
CA ASP A 24 -7.13 -9.57 14.18
C ASP A 24 -6.01 -8.53 14.21
N GLU A 25 -5.47 -8.26 15.40
CA GLU A 25 -4.34 -7.33 15.58
C GLU A 25 -3.13 -7.71 14.70
N GLY A 26 -2.95 -9.02 14.42
CA GLY A 26 -1.91 -9.50 13.52
C GLY A 26 -2.13 -9.20 12.04
N ASN A 27 -3.36 -8.86 11.64
CA ASN A 27 -3.72 -8.42 10.29
C ASN A 27 -3.88 -6.89 10.20
N LEU A 28 -3.70 -6.16 11.30
CA LEU A 28 -3.79 -4.69 11.31
C LEU A 28 -2.39 -4.07 11.26
N GLN A 29 -2.24 -3.01 10.47
CA GLN A 29 -1.02 -2.21 10.38
C GLN A 29 -1.32 -0.72 10.57
N ALA A 30 -0.46 -0.04 11.33
CA ALA A 30 -0.50 1.41 11.47
C ALA A 30 0.33 2.05 10.35
N ILE A 31 -0.32 2.82 9.47
CA ILE A 31 0.32 3.44 8.30
C ILE A 31 -0.07 4.92 8.18
N CYS A 32 0.74 5.72 7.48
CA CYS A 32 0.38 7.10 7.19
C CYS A 32 -0.62 7.18 6.03
N ALA A 33 -1.29 8.32 5.90
CA ALA A 33 -2.36 8.48 4.92
C ALA A 33 -1.94 8.31 3.45
N ASP A 34 -0.74 8.77 3.11
CA ASP A 34 -0.23 8.64 1.73
C ASP A 34 0.06 7.17 1.41
N CYS A 35 0.65 6.43 2.35
CA CYS A 35 0.87 4.99 2.21
C CYS A 35 -0.45 4.20 2.15
N TYR A 36 -1.47 4.60 2.92
CA TYR A 36 -2.79 3.98 2.88
C TYR A 36 -3.46 4.14 1.52
N LYS A 37 -3.40 5.35 0.93
CA LYS A 37 -3.93 5.60 -0.42
C LYS A 37 -3.23 4.74 -1.47
N ALA A 38 -1.89 4.75 -1.49
CA ALA A 38 -1.12 3.95 -2.45
C ALA A 38 -1.42 2.44 -2.33
N LYS A 39 -1.58 1.93 -1.11
CA LYS A 39 -2.00 0.55 -0.88
C LYS A 39 -3.40 0.28 -1.42
N THR A 40 -4.36 1.15 -1.07
CA THR A 40 -5.76 1.00 -1.51
C THR A 40 -5.87 1.02 -3.03
N GLU A 41 -5.15 1.89 -3.72
CA GLU A 41 -5.15 1.92 -5.19
C GLU A 41 -4.55 0.66 -5.81
N ARG A 42 -3.45 0.15 -5.24
CA ARG A 42 -2.85 -1.13 -5.68
C ARG A 42 -3.84 -2.27 -5.50
N GLU A 43 -4.47 -2.37 -4.34
CA GLU A 43 -5.43 -3.43 -4.03
C GLU A 43 -6.69 -3.34 -4.88
N ALA A 44 -7.19 -2.13 -5.13
CA ALA A 44 -8.30 -1.89 -6.05
C ALA A 44 -7.94 -2.30 -7.48
N ALA A 45 -6.73 -1.98 -7.94
CA ALA A 45 -6.25 -2.38 -9.26
C ALA A 45 -6.13 -3.91 -9.36
N GLU A 46 -5.55 -4.57 -8.35
CA GLU A 46 -5.46 -6.03 -8.27
C GLU A 46 -6.84 -6.70 -8.25
N GLY A 47 -7.80 -6.16 -7.49
CA GLY A 47 -9.18 -6.64 -7.46
C GLY A 47 -9.92 -6.49 -8.80
N GLN A 48 -9.53 -5.51 -9.63
CA GLN A 48 -10.01 -5.33 -11.00
C GLN A 48 -9.25 -6.19 -12.03
N GLY A 49 -8.28 -7.01 -11.61
CA GLY A 49 -7.40 -7.77 -12.49
C GLY A 49 -6.38 -6.91 -13.24
N ARG A 50 -6.25 -5.62 -12.92
CA ARG A 50 -5.17 -4.76 -13.39
C ARG A 50 -4.00 -4.84 -12.42
N ARG A 51 -2.99 -5.63 -12.76
CA ARG A 51 -1.71 -5.52 -12.05
C ARG A 51 -1.05 -4.21 -12.48
N LEU A 52 -0.93 -3.23 -11.57
CA LEU A 52 -0.16 -2.02 -11.83
C LEU A 52 1.25 -2.44 -12.20
N ARG A 53 1.63 -2.26 -13.46
CA ARG A 53 3.01 -2.49 -13.92
C ARG A 53 3.80 -1.27 -13.44
N PRO A 54 4.80 -1.43 -12.55
CA PRO A 54 5.64 -0.30 -12.20
C PRO A 54 6.29 0.21 -13.48
N SER A 55 6.25 1.53 -13.66
CA SER A 55 7.09 2.16 -14.67
C SER A 55 8.51 2.18 -14.12
N PHE A 56 9.53 2.05 -14.96
CA PHE A 56 10.92 2.11 -14.52
C PHE A 56 11.47 3.50 -14.84
N GLY A 57 12.13 4.13 -13.87
CA GLY A 57 12.84 5.39 -14.09
C GLY A 57 14.05 5.22 -15.01
N ALA A 58 14.67 6.32 -15.42
CA ALA A 58 15.90 6.30 -16.24
C ALA A 58 17.09 5.62 -15.52
N ASP A 59 16.99 5.47 -14.20
CA ASP A 59 17.89 4.77 -13.29
C ASP A 59 17.58 3.27 -13.15
N GLY A 60 16.51 2.78 -13.78
CA GLY A 60 16.11 1.37 -13.77
C GLY A 60 15.36 0.92 -12.51
N TRP A 61 15.06 1.85 -11.59
CA TRP A 61 14.27 1.54 -10.39
C TRP A 61 12.77 1.72 -10.65
N PRO A 62 11.91 0.92 -9.99
CA PRO A 62 10.47 1.10 -10.06
C PRO A 62 10.06 2.49 -9.57
N ILE A 63 9.40 3.28 -10.43
CA ILE A 63 8.66 4.46 -10.01
C ILE A 63 7.25 4.03 -9.61
N TRP A 64 6.93 4.22 -8.33
CA TRP A 64 5.55 4.14 -7.87
C TRP A 64 4.90 5.50 -8.13
N PRO A 65 3.69 5.56 -8.71
CA PRO A 65 2.93 6.80 -8.66
C PRO A 65 2.66 7.14 -7.18
N GLU A 66 2.86 8.41 -6.82
CA GLU A 66 2.50 8.94 -5.50
C GLU A 66 0.99 9.03 -5.32
#